data_AF-X1QY42-F1
#
_entry.id   AF-X1QY42-F1
#
_cell.length_a   1.000
_cell.length_b   1.000
_cell.length_c   1.000
_cell.angle_alpha   90.00
_cell.angle_beta   90.00
_cell.angle_gamma   90.00
#
_symmetry.space_group_name_H-M   'P 1'
#
loop_
_entity.id
_entity.type
_entity.pdbx_description
1 polymer ?
#
loop_
_entity_poly.entity_id
_entity_poly.type
_entity_poly.pdbx_seq_one_letter_code
_entity_poly.pdbx_strand_id
1 'polypeptide(L)'
;DGVIKAAKEVASVKPAVIAFCCTSGSFIKGEGHDKEIINNIERETGIPAVTTSTAVLEAFKQFDLRKIAMATPYIEEITEKEVQYFEKSIPNFKIVATKNLGIIAAIPKGDLYPSSAYISAKEVDIPEAEAIFISCTAWRTIKIIDLLEKDLRKPVITSNQATMWFILKKMGIRGVEGYGKLLRDL
;
A
#
# COMPACT_ATOMS: atom_id res chain seq x y z
N ASP A 1 7.06 16.61 13.66
CA ASP A 1 6.28 16.92 14.88
C ASP A 1 4.95 16.17 14.93
N GLY A 2 4.01 16.37 13.99
CA GLY A 2 2.68 15.75 14.04
C GLY A 2 2.60 14.21 14.12
N VAL A 3 3.49 13.47 13.43
CA VAL A 3 3.49 11.99 13.46
C VAL A 3 3.76 11.45 14.86
N ILE A 4 4.75 12.00 15.56
CA ILE A 4 5.12 11.55 16.90
C ILE A 4 4.03 11.87 17.91
N LYS A 5 3.41 13.05 17.79
CA LYS A 5 2.27 13.42 18.62
C LYS A 5 1.13 12.39 18.48
N ALA A 6 0.71 12.10 17.25
CA ALA A 6 -0.34 11.12 16.98
C ALA A 6 0.04 9.70 17.46
N ALA A 7 1.31 9.31 17.29
CA ALA A 7 1.79 8.02 17.78
C ALA A 7 1.70 7.91 19.30
N LYS A 8 2.03 8.96 20.05
CA LYS A 8 1.89 9.00 21.52
C LYS A 8 0.42 8.95 21.95
N GLU A 9 -0.48 9.59 21.21
CA GLU A 9 -1.93 9.51 21.46
C GLU A 9 -2.45 8.07 21.26
N VAL A 10 -2.08 7.40 20.17
CA VAL A 10 -2.44 6.00 19.91
C VAL A 10 -1.77 5.04 20.91
N ALA A 11 -0.55 5.32 21.36
CA ALA A 11 0.16 4.49 22.34
C ALA A 11 -0.57 4.41 23.70
N SER A 12 -1.48 5.36 24.00
CA SER A 12 -2.26 5.36 25.24
C SER A 12 -3.12 4.10 25.42
N VAL A 13 -3.53 3.44 24.32
CA VAL A 13 -4.29 2.17 24.36
C VAL A 13 -3.39 0.92 24.31
N LYS A 14 -2.06 1.09 24.37
CA LYS A 14 -1.06 0.01 24.35
C LYS A 14 -1.30 -1.02 23.24
N PRO A 15 -1.42 -0.60 21.97
CA PRO A 15 -1.65 -1.53 20.86
C PRO A 15 -0.45 -2.47 20.66
N ALA A 16 -0.71 -3.61 20.00
CA ALA A 16 0.37 -4.53 19.61
C ALA A 16 1.29 -3.94 18.54
N VAL A 17 0.75 -3.12 17.63
CA VAL A 17 1.47 -2.46 16.52
C VAL A 17 0.84 -1.09 16.25
N ILE A 18 1.67 -0.08 15.94
CA ILE A 18 1.22 1.22 15.43
C ILE A 18 1.44 1.29 13.92
N ALA A 19 0.42 1.70 13.16
CA ALA A 19 0.50 1.84 11.72
C ALA A 19 0.41 3.30 11.27
N PHE A 20 1.36 3.74 10.45
CA PHE A 20 1.26 4.98 9.70
C PHE A 20 0.50 4.75 8.38
N CYS A 21 -0.80 5.05 8.40
CA CYS A 21 -1.76 4.72 7.33
C CYS A 21 -1.84 5.76 6.20
N CYS A 22 -0.71 6.13 5.61
CA CYS A 22 -0.68 7.04 4.46
C CYS A 22 0.41 6.62 3.48
N THR A 23 0.03 6.11 2.30
CA THR A 23 0.99 5.64 1.29
C THR A 23 1.96 6.76 0.88
N SER A 24 1.44 7.88 0.38
CA SER A 24 2.27 9.01 -0.05
C SER A 24 3.11 9.58 1.09
N GLY A 25 2.52 9.78 2.27
CA GLY A 25 3.27 10.26 3.43
C GLY A 25 4.47 9.37 3.79
N SER A 26 4.38 8.07 3.53
CA SER A 26 5.47 7.12 3.83
C SER A 26 6.55 7.01 2.75
N PHE A 27 6.29 7.39 1.49
CA PHE A 27 7.31 7.33 0.42
C PHE A 27 7.78 8.70 -0.09
N ILE A 28 7.07 9.79 0.19
CA ILE A 28 7.24 11.06 -0.56
C ILE A 28 8.64 11.68 -0.47
N LYS A 29 9.39 11.39 0.61
CA LYS A 29 10.78 11.85 0.78
C LYS A 29 11.83 10.88 0.24
N GLY A 30 11.40 9.84 -0.48
CA GLY A 30 12.28 8.87 -1.12
C GLY A 30 12.61 7.67 -0.24
N GLU A 31 13.58 6.88 -0.73
CA GLU A 31 14.03 5.64 -0.12
C GLU A 31 14.48 5.85 1.33
N GLY A 32 14.03 4.96 2.22
CA GLY A 32 14.40 5.00 3.65
C GLY A 32 13.51 5.90 4.51
N HIS A 33 12.72 6.81 3.92
CA HIS A 33 11.83 7.68 4.69
C HIS A 33 10.80 6.90 5.52
N ASP A 34 10.28 5.81 4.95
CA ASP A 34 9.37 4.90 5.62
C ASP A 34 10.00 4.29 6.88
N LYS A 35 11.28 3.91 6.80
CA LYS A 35 12.05 3.38 7.93
C LYS A 35 12.33 4.45 8.98
N GLU A 36 12.60 5.68 8.57
CA GLU A 36 12.73 6.81 9.51
C GLU A 36 11.45 7.02 10.30
N ILE A 37 10.27 6.97 9.66
CA ILE A 37 8.98 7.07 10.34
C ILE A 37 8.83 5.93 11.36
N ILE A 38 9.11 4.69 10.97
CA ILE A 38 9.07 3.51 11.86
C ILE A 38 9.97 3.73 13.07
N ASN A 39 11.27 4.01 12.84
CA ASN A 39 12.26 4.18 13.90
C ASN A 39 11.88 5.30 14.87
N ASN A 40 11.32 6.40 14.36
CA ASN A 40 10.87 7.51 15.18
C ASN A 40 9.66 7.13 16.04
N ILE A 41 8.67 6.42 15.49
CA ILE A 41 7.52 5.93 16.26
C ILE A 41 7.98 4.94 17.34
N GLU A 42 8.79 3.96 16.97
CA GLU A 42 9.27 2.91 17.89
C GLU A 42 10.11 3.50 19.02
N ARG A 43 11.03 4.44 18.72
CA ARG A 43 11.83 5.11 19.74
C ARG A 43 10.98 5.88 20.75
N GLU A 44 9.94 6.55 20.28
CA GLU A 44 9.12 7.45 21.12
C GLU A 44 8.00 6.75 21.89
N THR A 45 7.63 5.54 21.48
CA THR A 45 6.49 4.80 22.05
C THR A 45 6.87 3.46 22.66
N GLY A 46 8.00 2.87 22.24
CA GLY A 46 8.38 1.49 22.59
C GLY A 46 7.52 0.42 21.92
N ILE A 47 6.61 0.79 21.01
CA ILE A 47 5.67 -0.12 20.35
C ILE A 47 6.11 -0.36 18.91
N PRO A 48 6.12 -1.62 18.43
CA PRO A 48 6.45 -1.93 17.03
C PRO A 48 5.62 -1.10 16.04
N ALA A 49 6.26 -0.62 14.99
CA ALA A 49 5.60 0.24 13.99
C ALA A 49 5.67 -0.33 12.58
N VAL A 50 4.72 0.10 11.75
CA VAL A 50 4.68 -0.15 10.30
C VAL A 50 4.27 1.12 9.56
N THR A 51 4.69 1.25 8.31
CA THR A 51 4.11 2.22 7.37
C THR A 51 3.45 1.49 6.22
N THR A 52 2.52 2.17 5.53
CA THR A 52 1.88 1.62 4.35
C THR A 52 2.89 1.30 3.24
N SER A 53 3.87 2.16 2.93
CA SER A 53 4.84 1.86 1.86
C SER A 53 5.75 0.68 2.22
N THR A 54 6.21 0.55 3.48
CA THR A 54 6.93 -0.64 3.94
C THR A 54 6.07 -1.89 3.80
N ALA A 55 4.79 -1.83 4.18
CA ALA A 55 3.89 -2.98 4.08
C ALA A 55 3.66 -3.42 2.61
N VAL A 56 3.54 -2.46 1.69
CA VAL A 56 3.44 -2.75 0.24
C VAL A 56 4.74 -3.35 -0.29
N LEU A 57 5.92 -2.83 0.11
CA LEU A 57 7.21 -3.43 -0.26
C LEU A 57 7.31 -4.88 0.18
N GLU A 58 6.90 -5.19 1.42
CA GLU A 58 6.90 -6.56 1.94
C GLU A 58 5.88 -7.45 1.23
N ALA A 59 4.74 -6.91 0.79
CA ALA A 59 3.78 -7.64 -0.02
C ALA A 59 4.35 -7.97 -1.42
N PHE A 60 5.09 -7.05 -2.05
CA PHE A 60 5.77 -7.33 -3.33
C PHE A 60 6.80 -8.44 -3.19
N LYS A 61 7.59 -8.43 -2.10
CA LYS A 61 8.57 -9.48 -1.79
C LYS A 61 7.92 -10.83 -1.49
N GLN A 62 6.78 -10.84 -0.79
CA GLN A 62 6.03 -12.07 -0.48
C GLN A 62 5.66 -12.84 -1.75
N PHE A 63 5.38 -12.14 -2.85
CA PHE A 63 5.05 -12.72 -4.15
C PHE A 63 6.24 -12.83 -5.11
N ASP A 64 7.46 -12.44 -4.70
CA ASP A 64 8.66 -12.33 -5.54
C ASP A 64 8.41 -11.55 -6.86
N LEU A 65 7.63 -10.46 -6.78
CA LEU A 65 7.26 -9.67 -7.95
C LEU A 65 8.45 -8.84 -8.47
N ARG A 66 8.55 -8.75 -9.80
CA ARG A 66 9.56 -7.96 -10.53
C ARG A 66 8.93 -6.93 -11.44
N LYS A 67 7.74 -7.17 -11.98
CA LYS A 67 7.03 -6.27 -12.89
C LYS A 67 5.58 -6.14 -12.47
N ILE A 68 5.15 -4.94 -12.12
CA ILE A 68 3.75 -4.67 -11.75
C ILE A 68 3.16 -3.54 -12.59
N ALA A 69 1.85 -3.51 -12.68
CA ALA A 69 1.11 -2.33 -13.14
C ALA A 69 0.48 -1.62 -11.92
N MET A 70 0.42 -0.29 -11.96
CA MET A 70 -0.02 0.53 -10.82
C MET A 70 -1.17 1.47 -11.18
N ALA A 71 -2.30 1.33 -10.48
CA ALA A 71 -3.39 2.30 -10.51
C ALA A 71 -3.35 3.17 -9.25
N THR A 72 -3.52 4.48 -9.39
CA THR A 72 -3.49 5.43 -8.27
C THR A 72 -4.41 6.63 -8.53
N PRO A 73 -5.01 7.27 -7.50
CA PRO A 73 -5.80 8.47 -7.73
C PRO A 73 -4.94 9.74 -7.79
N TYR A 74 -3.62 9.62 -7.61
CA TYR A 74 -2.71 10.76 -7.48
C TYR A 74 -2.55 11.58 -8.77
N ILE A 75 -1.91 12.74 -8.64
CA ILE A 75 -1.35 13.48 -9.78
C ILE A 75 -0.06 12.83 -10.27
N GLU A 76 0.35 13.15 -11.50
CA GLU A 76 1.56 12.61 -12.14
C GLU A 76 2.80 12.76 -11.25
N GLU A 77 3.07 13.94 -10.71
CA GLU A 77 4.27 14.21 -9.89
C GLU A 77 4.39 13.25 -8.67
N ILE A 78 3.26 12.94 -8.02
CA ILE A 78 3.25 12.02 -6.88
C ILE A 78 3.37 10.57 -7.35
N THR A 79 2.78 10.26 -8.50
CA THR A 79 2.87 8.94 -9.15
C THR A 79 4.32 8.63 -9.53
N GLU A 80 5.04 9.57 -10.14
CA GLU A 80 6.46 9.42 -10.49
C GLU A 80 7.34 9.18 -9.27
N LYS A 81 7.10 9.92 -8.17
CA LYS A 81 7.82 9.73 -6.89
C LYS A 81 7.54 8.34 -6.30
N GLU A 82 6.30 7.85 -6.41
CA GLU A 82 5.92 6.52 -5.96
C GLU A 82 6.64 5.42 -6.76
N VAL A 83 6.66 5.54 -8.09
CA VAL A 83 7.40 4.64 -8.99
C VAL A 83 8.88 4.62 -8.61
N GLN A 84 9.51 5.78 -8.50
CA GLN A 84 10.93 5.89 -8.15
C GLN A 84 11.24 5.26 -6.79
N TYR A 85 10.36 5.43 -5.80
CA TYR A 85 10.54 4.84 -4.48
C TYR A 85 10.56 3.31 -4.56
N PHE A 86 9.58 2.68 -5.21
CA PHE A 86 9.50 1.23 -5.29
C PHE A 86 10.61 0.62 -6.14
N GLU A 87 10.93 1.22 -7.29
CA GLU A 87 12.01 0.73 -8.18
C GLU A 87 13.40 0.85 -7.56
N LYS A 88 13.63 1.85 -6.68
CA LYS A 88 14.88 1.95 -5.92
C LYS A 88 14.94 0.95 -4.76
N SER A 89 13.79 0.70 -4.12
CA SER A 89 13.71 -0.13 -2.92
C SER A 89 13.83 -1.63 -3.18
N ILE A 90 13.61 -2.10 -4.41
CA ILE A 90 13.66 -3.53 -4.77
C ILE A 90 14.57 -3.71 -6.01
N PRO A 91 15.68 -4.46 -5.90
CA PRO A 91 16.54 -4.73 -7.05
C PRO A 91 15.80 -5.42 -8.20
N ASN A 92 16.02 -4.95 -9.43
CA ASN A 92 15.41 -5.46 -10.66
C ASN A 92 13.87 -5.41 -10.67
N PHE A 93 13.28 -4.50 -9.90
CA PHE A 93 11.84 -4.25 -9.89
C PHE A 93 11.47 -3.10 -10.83
N LYS A 94 10.33 -3.24 -11.51
CA LYS A 94 9.78 -2.24 -12.42
C LYS A 94 8.28 -2.07 -12.27
N ILE A 95 7.83 -0.82 -12.28
CA ILE A 95 6.42 -0.52 -12.51
C ILE A 95 6.26 -0.28 -14.01
N VAL A 96 5.73 -1.29 -14.71
CA VAL A 96 5.72 -1.36 -16.18
C VAL A 96 4.56 -0.61 -16.83
N ALA A 97 3.53 -0.27 -16.05
CA ALA A 97 2.42 0.57 -16.49
C ALA A 97 1.84 1.35 -15.31
N THR A 98 1.39 2.58 -15.57
CA THR A 98 0.73 3.43 -14.57
C THR A 98 -0.59 3.98 -15.11
N LYS A 99 -1.58 4.08 -14.23
CA LYS A 99 -2.83 4.79 -14.45
C LYS A 99 -3.07 5.71 -13.26
N ASN A 100 -3.08 7.01 -13.49
CA ASN A 100 -3.37 8.00 -12.47
C ASN A 100 -4.66 8.80 -12.78
N LEU A 101 -5.34 9.32 -11.75
CA LEU A 101 -6.60 10.07 -11.89
C LEU A 101 -6.46 11.58 -11.69
N GLY A 102 -5.28 12.09 -11.35
CA GLY A 102 -5.03 13.53 -11.24
C GLY A 102 -5.60 14.21 -9.98
N ILE A 103 -5.91 13.47 -8.91
CA ILE A 103 -6.64 14.01 -7.75
C ILE A 103 -5.70 14.43 -6.61
N ILE A 104 -5.65 15.73 -6.35
CA ILE A 104 -4.79 16.35 -5.31
C ILE A 104 -5.37 16.14 -3.91
N ALA A 105 -6.62 16.56 -3.67
CA ALA A 105 -7.19 16.61 -2.33
C ALA A 105 -7.57 15.22 -1.77
N ALA A 106 -7.43 15.03 -0.47
CA ALA A 106 -7.71 13.74 0.19
C ALA A 106 -9.20 13.37 0.20
N ILE A 107 -10.09 14.33 0.47
CA ILE A 107 -11.54 14.09 0.55
C ILE A 107 -12.09 13.56 -0.79
N PRO A 108 -11.83 14.20 -1.95
CA PRO A 108 -12.27 13.67 -3.24
C PRO A 108 -11.74 12.25 -3.55
N LYS A 109 -10.56 11.87 -3.06
CA LYS A 109 -10.05 10.50 -3.21
C LYS A 109 -10.88 9.48 -2.41
N GLY A 110 -11.36 9.87 -1.22
CA GLY A 110 -12.25 9.06 -0.39
C GLY A 110 -13.65 8.88 -0.99
N ASP A 111 -14.13 9.92 -1.67
CA ASP A 111 -15.46 9.94 -2.31
C ASP A 111 -15.54 9.05 -3.55
N LEU A 112 -14.40 8.71 -4.17
CA LEU A 112 -14.35 7.77 -5.28
C LEU A 112 -15.06 6.46 -4.94
N TYR A 113 -15.93 6.02 -5.85
CA TYR A 113 -16.56 4.71 -5.74
C TYR A 113 -15.54 3.59 -5.95
N PRO A 114 -15.69 2.43 -5.31
CA PRO A 114 -14.83 1.28 -5.56
C PRO A 114 -14.77 0.85 -7.03
N SER A 115 -15.83 1.13 -7.81
CA SER A 115 -15.85 0.88 -9.25
C SER A 115 -14.77 1.65 -10.01
N SER A 116 -14.36 2.85 -9.56
CA SER A 116 -13.29 3.58 -10.24
C SER A 116 -11.93 2.89 -10.07
N ALA A 117 -11.67 2.32 -8.89
CA ALA A 117 -10.47 1.50 -8.65
C ALA A 117 -10.51 0.22 -9.49
N TYR A 118 -11.68 -0.41 -9.59
CA TYR A 118 -11.86 -1.60 -10.43
C TYR A 118 -11.55 -1.28 -11.91
N ILE A 119 -12.15 -0.22 -12.47
CA ILE A 119 -11.93 0.19 -13.85
C ILE A 119 -10.46 0.56 -14.07
N SER A 120 -9.86 1.35 -13.19
CA SER A 120 -8.46 1.77 -13.32
C SER A 120 -7.49 0.58 -13.27
N ALA A 121 -7.77 -0.42 -12.42
CA ALA A 121 -7.00 -1.65 -12.36
C ALA A 121 -7.11 -2.48 -13.65
N LYS A 122 -8.29 -2.55 -14.25
CA LYS A 122 -8.51 -3.21 -15.55
C LYS A 122 -7.82 -2.48 -16.71
N GLU A 123 -7.83 -1.15 -16.69
CA GLU A 123 -7.23 -0.31 -17.74
C GLU A 123 -5.70 -0.33 -17.72
N VAL A 124 -5.09 -0.42 -16.54
CA VAL A 124 -3.63 -0.44 -16.40
C VAL A 124 -3.02 -1.83 -16.61
N ASP A 125 -3.85 -2.89 -16.62
CA ASP A 125 -3.37 -4.25 -16.81
C ASP A 125 -2.82 -4.46 -18.22
N ILE A 126 -1.57 -4.94 -18.28
CA ILE A 126 -0.88 -5.30 -19.52
C ILE A 126 -0.27 -6.70 -19.38
N PRO A 127 -0.04 -7.44 -20.47
CA PRO A 127 0.49 -8.81 -20.42
C PRO A 127 1.79 -8.96 -19.60
N GLU A 128 2.65 -7.94 -19.59
CA GLU A 128 3.95 -7.94 -18.92
C GLU A 128 3.88 -7.79 -17.40
N ALA A 129 2.74 -7.32 -16.86
CA ALA A 129 2.56 -7.13 -15.42
C ALA A 129 2.21 -8.46 -14.75
N GLU A 130 2.93 -8.81 -13.68
CA GLU A 130 2.72 -10.01 -12.88
C GLU A 130 1.62 -9.82 -11.83
N ALA A 131 1.39 -8.58 -11.40
CA ALA A 131 0.36 -8.19 -10.43
C ALA A 131 -0.09 -6.75 -10.68
N ILE A 132 -1.26 -6.41 -10.11
CA ILE A 132 -1.77 -5.04 -10.06
C ILE A 132 -1.60 -4.48 -8.65
N PHE A 133 -1.00 -3.30 -8.56
CA PHE A 133 -0.98 -2.50 -7.34
C PHE A 133 -1.99 -1.35 -7.43
N ILE A 134 -2.92 -1.26 -6.48
CA ILE A 134 -3.83 -0.11 -6.34
C ILE A 134 -3.36 0.73 -5.14
N SER A 135 -2.76 1.86 -5.44
CA SER A 135 -2.22 2.79 -4.45
C SER A 135 -3.27 3.74 -3.87
N CYS A 136 -2.97 4.28 -2.70
CA CYS A 136 -3.75 5.18 -1.85
C CYS A 136 -4.59 4.51 -0.76
N THR A 137 -4.37 4.94 0.49
CA THR A 137 -5.17 4.53 1.65
C THR A 137 -6.56 5.18 1.68
N ALA A 138 -6.77 6.33 1.03
CA ALA A 138 -8.09 6.96 0.92
C ALA A 138 -8.99 6.27 -0.13
N TRP A 139 -8.42 5.56 -1.11
CA TRP A 139 -9.20 4.92 -2.16
C TRP A 139 -9.81 3.61 -1.65
N ARG A 140 -11.14 3.50 -1.74
CA ARG A 140 -11.90 2.35 -1.22
C ARG A 140 -11.79 1.15 -2.15
N THR A 141 -10.94 0.18 -1.80
CA THR A 141 -10.61 -0.97 -2.67
C THR A 141 -10.97 -2.33 -2.07
N ILE A 142 -11.20 -2.44 -0.76
CA ILE A 142 -11.25 -3.74 -0.07
C ILE A 142 -12.32 -4.70 -0.63
N LYS A 143 -13.45 -4.19 -1.10
CA LYS A 143 -14.58 -4.99 -1.60
C LYS A 143 -14.40 -5.50 -3.04
N ILE A 144 -13.41 -5.00 -3.78
CA ILE A 144 -13.24 -5.33 -5.20
C ILE A 144 -12.05 -6.26 -5.47
N ILE A 145 -11.25 -6.60 -4.44
CA ILE A 145 -9.98 -7.30 -4.60
C ILE A 145 -10.20 -8.70 -5.19
N ASP A 146 -11.01 -9.55 -4.55
CA ASP A 146 -11.27 -10.92 -5.03
C ASP A 146 -11.89 -10.95 -6.43
N LEU A 147 -12.79 -10.00 -6.71
CA LEU A 147 -13.41 -9.88 -8.03
C LEU A 147 -12.36 -9.52 -9.09
N LEU A 148 -11.49 -8.54 -8.81
CA LEU A 148 -10.40 -8.17 -9.72
C LEU A 148 -9.43 -9.33 -9.93
N GLU A 149 -9.01 -10.03 -8.88
CA GLU A 149 -8.10 -11.18 -9.01
C GLU A 149 -8.70 -12.27 -9.90
N LYS A 150 -10.01 -12.55 -9.75
CA LYS A 150 -10.73 -13.50 -10.59
C LYS A 150 -10.76 -13.06 -12.06
N ASP A 151 -11.05 -11.78 -12.30
CA ASP A 151 -11.24 -11.24 -13.65
C ASP A 151 -9.93 -10.99 -14.39
N LEU A 152 -8.86 -10.70 -13.66
CA LEU A 152 -7.52 -10.45 -14.22
C LEU A 152 -6.63 -11.70 -14.23
N ARG A 153 -6.95 -12.69 -13.39
CA ARG A 153 -6.11 -13.87 -13.15
C ARG A 153 -4.69 -13.51 -12.68
N LYS A 154 -4.56 -12.39 -11.96
CA LYS A 154 -3.32 -11.86 -11.40
C LYS A 154 -3.55 -11.44 -9.95
N PRO A 155 -2.55 -11.54 -9.05
CA PRO A 155 -2.65 -10.99 -7.70
C PRO A 155 -2.96 -9.49 -7.74
N VAL A 156 -3.78 -9.04 -6.80
CA VAL A 156 -4.10 -7.62 -6.61
C VAL A 156 -3.67 -7.21 -5.22
N ILE A 157 -2.81 -6.20 -5.16
CA ILE A 157 -2.27 -5.65 -3.92
C ILE A 157 -2.83 -4.25 -3.77
N THR A 158 -3.35 -3.91 -2.60
CA THR A 158 -3.83 -2.55 -2.31
C THR A 158 -3.13 -1.98 -1.09
N SER A 159 -2.98 -0.64 -1.02
CA SER A 159 -2.34 0.03 0.13
C SER A 159 -2.96 -0.38 1.48
N ASN A 160 -4.29 -0.41 1.57
CA ASN A 160 -5.01 -0.76 2.80
C ASN A 160 -4.86 -2.25 3.16
N GLN A 161 -5.03 -3.14 2.17
CA GLN A 161 -4.89 -4.59 2.35
C GLN A 161 -3.47 -4.97 2.75
N ALA A 162 -2.44 -4.41 2.10
CA ALA A 162 -1.05 -4.67 2.43
C ALA A 162 -0.70 -4.20 3.85
N THR A 163 -1.19 -3.03 4.25
CA THR A 163 -1.02 -2.52 5.63
C THR A 163 -1.62 -3.49 6.64
N MET A 164 -2.87 -3.93 6.42
CA MET A 164 -3.52 -4.91 7.31
C MET A 164 -2.76 -6.24 7.33
N TRP A 165 -2.40 -6.78 6.16
CA TRP A 165 -1.64 -8.01 6.02
C TRP A 165 -0.32 -7.96 6.82
N PHE A 166 0.43 -6.88 6.72
CA PHE A 166 1.73 -6.78 7.40
C PHE A 166 1.59 -6.65 8.93
N ILE A 167 0.55 -5.98 9.41
CA ILE A 167 0.21 -5.94 10.84
C ILE A 167 -0.13 -7.35 11.34
N LEU A 168 -1.04 -8.04 10.66
CA LEU A 168 -1.45 -9.41 11.04
C LEU A 168 -0.27 -10.38 11.01
N LYS A 169 0.60 -10.28 9.98
CA LYS A 169 1.84 -11.04 9.87
C LYS A 169 2.75 -10.83 11.09
N LYS A 170 2.96 -9.58 11.52
CA LYS A 170 3.74 -9.25 12.73
C LYS A 170 3.12 -9.79 14.01
N MET A 171 1.80 -9.91 14.05
CA MET A 171 1.06 -10.48 15.18
C MET A 171 0.97 -12.01 15.14
N GLY A 172 1.50 -12.67 14.10
CA GLY A 172 1.39 -14.12 13.92
C GLY A 172 -0.01 -14.62 13.61
N ILE A 173 -0.91 -13.74 13.16
CA ILE A 173 -2.28 -14.08 12.72
C ILE A 173 -2.23 -14.50 11.25
N ARG A 174 -3.02 -15.50 10.85
CA ARG A 174 -2.99 -16.12 9.51
C ARG A 174 -4.38 -16.37 8.94
N GLY A 175 -4.45 -16.58 7.62
CA GLY A 175 -5.62 -17.12 6.91
C GLY A 175 -6.88 -16.25 6.95
N VAL A 176 -6.82 -15.03 6.42
CA VAL A 176 -8.00 -14.16 6.30
C VAL A 176 -8.59 -14.27 4.88
N GLU A 177 -9.79 -14.84 4.78
CA GLU A 177 -10.49 -15.03 3.50
C GLU A 177 -11.31 -13.80 3.08
N GLY A 178 -11.67 -13.73 1.79
CA GLY A 178 -12.58 -12.70 1.25
C GLY A 178 -11.92 -11.35 0.88
N TYR A 179 -10.59 -11.27 0.97
CA TYR A 179 -9.85 -10.02 0.78
C TYR A 179 -8.59 -10.20 -0.06
N GLY A 180 -8.63 -11.02 -1.11
CA GLY A 180 -7.54 -11.24 -2.04
C GLY A 180 -6.49 -12.25 -1.59
N LYS A 181 -5.66 -12.66 -2.54
CA LYS A 181 -4.60 -13.66 -2.37
C LYS A 181 -3.61 -13.28 -1.28
N LEU A 182 -3.26 -12.00 -1.13
CA LEU A 182 -2.29 -11.55 -0.13
C LEU A 182 -2.69 -11.90 1.31
N LEU A 183 -3.96 -11.67 1.68
CA LEU A 183 -4.46 -11.96 3.03
C LEU A 183 -4.79 -13.44 3.23
N ARG A 184 -5.15 -14.15 2.15
CA ARG A 184 -5.40 -15.60 2.17
C ARG A 184 -4.11 -16.41 2.32
N ASP A 185 -3.03 -16.00 1.67
CA ASP A 185 -1.73 -16.68 1.67
C ASP A 185 -0.85 -16.27 2.89
N LEU A 186 -1.44 -15.60 3.89
CA LEU A 186 -0.81 -15.18 5.15
C LEU A 186 -0.52 -16.37 6.08
#